data_AF-A0A4Y6UH96-F1
#
_entry.id   AF-A0A4Y6UH96-F1
#
_cell.length_a   1.000
_cell.length_b   1.000
_cell.length_c   1.000
_cell.angle_alpha   90.00
_cell.angle_beta   90.00
_cell.angle_gamma   90.00
#
_symmetry.space_group_name_H-M   'P 1'
#
loop_
_entity.id
_entity.type
_entity.pdbx_description
1 polymer ?
#
loop_
_entity_poly.entity_id
_entity_poly.type
_entity_poly.pdbx_seq_one_letter_code
_entity_poly.pdbx_strand_id
1 'polypeptide(L)'
;MDLLTSIAINRPFRIISWNLLRWDGASLEDILTVIRTENPDIILMQEALDLVDNLPSRLGGYYNRIPLPGRPHGTACWSRFPFAKPPVLCHLPRGIIVKRTAQVLDFGLFSLANVHLSHGQILNRRQLRTITKNMHYNAVIMGDFNLVGPVLLPGFQDVGPREKTHRMLDRVPLRLDRCLTRGINRLEAHALPRFGSDHRPISVSLTITP
;
A
#
# COMPACT_ATOMS: atom_id res chain seq x y z
N MET A 1 12.07 10.33 23.04
CA MET A 1 11.00 9.59 22.32
C MET A 1 9.71 9.96 23.01
N ASP A 2 8.71 10.46 22.27
CA ASP A 2 7.41 10.77 22.86
C ASP A 2 6.67 9.49 23.24
N LEU A 3 5.78 9.58 24.23
CA LEU A 3 5.02 8.45 24.80
C LEU A 3 4.21 7.69 23.73
N LEU A 4 3.74 8.39 22.69
CA LEU A 4 3.07 7.80 21.53
C LEU A 4 4.01 6.92 20.69
N THR A 5 5.28 7.30 20.61
CA THR A 5 6.32 6.54 19.91
C THR A 5 6.69 5.27 20.68
N SER A 6 6.76 5.32 22.02
CA SER A 6 7.06 4.11 22.81
C SER A 6 5.91 3.09 22.84
N ILE A 7 4.65 3.54 22.80
CA ILE A 7 3.48 2.64 22.74
C ILE A 7 3.39 1.91 21.38
N ALA A 8 3.89 2.53 20.30
CA ALA A 8 3.82 1.97 18.95
C ALA A 8 4.86 0.86 18.67
N ILE A 9 5.94 0.73 19.45
CA ILE A 9 6.97 -0.31 19.24
C ILE A 9 6.42 -1.72 19.51
N ASN A 10 5.46 -1.86 20.43
CA ASN A 10 4.97 -3.17 20.90
C ASN A 10 3.52 -3.49 20.51
N ARG A 11 2.82 -2.60 19.80
CA ARG A 11 1.42 -2.84 19.42
C ARG A 11 1.34 -3.34 17.97
N PRO A 12 0.70 -4.49 17.73
CA PRO A 12 0.33 -4.89 16.39
C PRO A 12 -0.51 -3.83 15.68
N PHE A 13 -0.27 -3.65 14.38
CA PHE A 13 -1.07 -2.77 13.54
C PHE A 13 -1.49 -3.48 12.25
N ARG A 14 -2.64 -3.08 11.70
CA ARG A 14 -3.20 -3.65 10.48
C ARG A 14 -3.15 -2.66 9.33
N ILE A 15 -2.58 -3.11 8.21
CA ILE A 15 -2.57 -2.37 6.95
C ILE A 15 -3.47 -3.10 5.95
N ILE A 16 -4.39 -2.36 5.33
CA ILE A 16 -5.08 -2.79 4.12
C ILE A 16 -4.46 -2.08 2.91
N SER A 17 -4.27 -2.80 1.80
CA SER A 17 -3.91 -2.19 0.52
C SER A 17 -4.87 -2.61 -0.57
N TRP A 18 -5.26 -1.65 -1.41
CA TRP A 18 -6.24 -1.89 -2.45
C TRP A 18 -6.05 -0.99 -3.68
N ASN A 19 -5.88 -1.60 -4.85
CA ASN A 19 -6.03 -0.90 -6.12
C ASN A 19 -7.52 -0.70 -6.41
N LEU A 20 -7.95 0.56 -6.50
CA LEU A 20 -9.36 0.92 -6.53
C LEU A 20 -9.99 0.85 -7.92
N LEU A 21 -9.19 0.73 -9.00
CA LEU A 21 -9.64 0.82 -10.40
C LEU A 21 -10.26 2.19 -10.75
N ARG A 22 -9.58 3.00 -11.56
CA ARG A 22 -9.87 4.46 -11.66
C ARG A 22 -11.18 4.93 -12.34
N TRP A 23 -12.16 4.09 -12.69
CA TRP A 23 -13.42 4.57 -13.32
C TRP A 23 -14.64 3.74 -12.95
N ASP A 24 -14.54 2.41 -13.08
CA ASP A 24 -15.61 1.46 -12.73
C ASP A 24 -15.25 0.71 -11.44
N GLY A 25 -14.62 1.45 -10.52
CA GLY A 25 -13.92 0.92 -9.37
C GLY A 25 -14.66 1.01 -8.04
N ALA A 26 -13.90 0.73 -6.99
CA ALA A 26 -14.36 0.83 -5.62
C ALA A 26 -14.87 2.25 -5.30
N SER A 27 -16.11 2.32 -4.80
CA SER A 27 -16.72 3.57 -4.34
C SER A 27 -16.17 4.00 -2.98
N LEU A 28 -16.44 5.26 -2.59
CA LEU A 28 -16.14 5.71 -1.22
C LEU A 28 -16.85 4.83 -0.18
N GLU A 29 -18.09 4.40 -0.44
CA GLU A 29 -18.85 3.55 0.48
C GLU A 29 -18.26 2.13 0.57
N ASP A 30 -17.69 1.58 -0.50
CA ASP A 30 -16.96 0.31 -0.43
C ASP A 30 -15.74 0.45 0.50
N ILE A 31 -14.98 1.54 0.35
CA ILE A 31 -13.82 1.82 1.20
C ILE A 31 -14.25 1.97 2.67
N LEU A 32 -15.31 2.73 2.93
CA LEU A 32 -15.86 2.89 4.28
C LEU A 32 -16.35 1.56 4.86
N THR A 33 -16.96 0.71 4.04
CA THR A 33 -17.42 -0.62 4.43
C THR A 33 -16.25 -1.52 4.82
N VAL A 34 -15.18 -1.53 4.02
CA VAL A 34 -13.93 -2.25 4.34
C VAL A 34 -13.32 -1.72 5.64
N ILE A 35 -13.22 -0.40 5.82
CA ILE A 35 -12.65 0.19 7.05
C ILE A 35 -13.48 -0.17 8.29
N ARG A 36 -14.81 -0.11 8.20
CA ARG A 36 -15.70 -0.44 9.32
C ARG A 36 -15.67 -1.93 9.68
N THR A 37 -15.60 -2.79 8.68
CA THR A 37 -15.60 -4.25 8.87
C THR A 37 -14.26 -4.74 9.40
N GLU A 38 -13.15 -4.29 8.81
CA GLU A 38 -11.81 -4.82 9.09
C GLU A 38 -11.05 -4.04 10.16
N ASN A 39 -11.55 -2.85 10.51
CA ASN A 39 -11.01 -1.97 11.52
C ASN A 39 -9.49 -1.68 11.36
N PRO A 40 -8.96 -1.43 10.14
CA PRO A 40 -7.53 -1.29 9.91
C PRO A 40 -6.99 0.00 10.55
N ASP A 41 -5.67 0.01 10.81
CA ASP A 41 -4.99 1.22 11.29
C ASP A 41 -4.48 2.09 10.14
N ILE A 42 -4.21 1.47 8.99
CA ILE A 42 -3.74 2.13 7.78
C ILE A 42 -4.45 1.52 6.56
N ILE A 43 -4.90 2.36 5.65
CA ILE A 43 -5.33 1.94 4.31
C ILE A 43 -4.43 2.59 3.25
N LEU A 44 -3.98 1.78 2.31
CA LEU A 44 -3.24 2.19 1.14
C LEU A 44 -4.12 1.98 -0.08
N MET A 45 -4.21 3.01 -0.91
CA MET A 45 -5.05 3.01 -2.10
C MET A 45 -4.19 3.30 -3.32
N GLN A 46 -4.38 2.54 -4.38
CA GLN A 46 -3.83 2.80 -5.71
C GLN A 46 -4.96 3.14 -6.67
N GLU A 47 -4.66 3.87 -7.74
CA GLU A 47 -5.67 4.39 -8.67
C GLU A 47 -6.75 5.28 -8.00
N ALA A 48 -6.38 5.89 -6.88
CA ALA A 48 -7.27 6.71 -6.06
C ALA A 48 -7.58 8.08 -6.73
N LEU A 49 -8.86 8.34 -6.95
CA LEU A 49 -9.42 9.61 -7.42
C LEU A 49 -9.64 10.61 -6.26
N ASP A 50 -10.02 11.84 -6.58
CA ASP A 50 -10.33 12.89 -5.60
C ASP A 50 -11.52 12.57 -4.68
N LEU A 51 -12.45 11.69 -5.09
CA LEU A 51 -13.56 11.25 -4.24
C LEU A 51 -13.10 10.74 -2.86
N VAL A 52 -11.92 10.10 -2.79
CA VAL A 52 -11.37 9.56 -1.54
C VAL A 52 -10.76 10.63 -0.64
N ASP A 53 -10.59 11.87 -1.11
CA ASP A 53 -10.14 13.01 -0.31
C ASP A 53 -11.16 13.34 0.81
N ASN A 54 -12.40 12.82 0.71
CA ASN A 54 -13.44 12.93 1.75
C ASN A 54 -13.29 11.95 2.93
N LEU A 55 -12.35 11.00 2.91
CA LEU A 55 -12.20 10.04 4.01
C LEU A 55 -12.02 10.71 5.40
N PRO A 56 -11.19 11.76 5.57
CA PRO A 56 -11.01 12.41 6.86
C PRO A 56 -12.27 13.07 7.42
N SER A 57 -13.14 13.61 6.58
CA SER A 57 -14.40 14.21 7.05
C SER A 57 -15.39 13.16 7.57
N ARG A 58 -15.23 11.90 7.14
CA ARG A 58 -16.07 10.76 7.56
C ARG A 58 -15.50 9.97 8.74
N LEU A 59 -14.17 9.90 8.86
CA LEU A 59 -13.49 8.99 9.79
C LEU A 59 -12.50 9.68 10.73
N GLY A 60 -12.20 10.97 10.52
CA GLY A 60 -11.04 11.62 11.11
C GLY A 60 -9.72 11.02 10.59
N GLY A 61 -8.67 11.11 11.40
CA GLY A 61 -7.36 10.55 11.08
C GLY A 61 -6.52 11.40 10.12
N TYR A 62 -5.43 10.82 9.64
CA TYR A 62 -4.42 11.46 8.82
C TYR A 62 -4.53 10.95 7.39
N TYR A 63 -4.38 11.86 6.43
CA TYR A 63 -4.61 11.55 5.04
C TYR A 63 -3.62 12.27 4.12
N ASN A 64 -3.23 11.57 3.05
CA ASN A 64 -2.50 12.16 1.96
C ASN A 64 -2.77 11.40 0.66
N ARG A 65 -3.05 12.14 -0.41
CA ARG A 65 -3.11 11.62 -1.78
C ARG A 65 -2.08 12.32 -2.65
N ILE A 66 -1.44 11.53 -3.49
CA ILE A 66 -0.46 11.99 -4.47
C ILE A 66 -0.90 11.51 -5.86
N PRO A 67 -1.53 12.39 -6.66
CA PRO A 67 -1.86 12.08 -8.05
C PRO A 67 -0.61 11.76 -8.86
N LEU A 68 -0.75 10.89 -9.87
CA LEU A 68 0.32 10.71 -10.85
C LEU A 68 0.47 11.99 -11.69
N PRO A 69 1.69 12.41 -12.07
CA PRO A 69 1.89 13.61 -12.89
C PRO A 69 1.05 13.58 -14.17
N GLY A 70 0.16 14.58 -14.33
CA GLY A 70 -0.74 14.69 -15.48
C GLY A 70 -1.93 13.73 -15.47
N ARG A 71 -2.28 13.13 -14.33
CA ARG A 71 -3.42 12.22 -14.19
C ARG A 71 -4.27 12.59 -12.96
N PRO A 72 -5.60 12.36 -13.00
CA PRO A 72 -6.48 12.65 -11.86
C PRO A 72 -6.34 11.65 -10.70
N HIS A 73 -5.84 10.44 -11.00
CA HIS A 73 -5.68 9.36 -10.03
C HIS A 73 -4.22 9.19 -9.59
N GLY A 74 -4.01 8.56 -8.44
CA GLY A 74 -2.68 8.24 -7.95
C GLY A 74 -2.70 7.30 -6.76
N THR A 75 -1.76 7.47 -5.83
CA THR A 75 -1.72 6.73 -4.57
C THR A 75 -2.27 7.59 -3.44
N ALA A 76 -3.03 6.98 -2.53
CA ALA A 76 -3.52 7.64 -1.33
C ALA A 76 -3.29 6.78 -0.09
N CYS A 77 -3.19 7.43 1.06
CA CYS A 77 -3.12 6.79 2.35
C CYS A 77 -4.07 7.49 3.32
N TRP A 78 -4.89 6.70 4.01
CA TRP A 78 -5.55 7.11 5.25
C TRP A 78 -4.95 6.32 6.41
N SER A 79 -4.71 6.97 7.55
CA SER A 79 -4.11 6.36 8.72
C SER A 79 -4.70 6.92 10.01
N ARG A 80 -4.80 6.06 11.04
CA ARG A 80 -5.06 6.49 12.42
C ARG A 80 -3.85 7.18 13.05
N PHE A 81 -2.66 6.93 12.54
CA PHE A 81 -1.41 7.44 13.09
C PHE A 81 -0.96 8.70 12.36
N PRO A 82 -0.38 9.69 13.07
CA PRO A 82 0.23 10.85 12.42
C PRO A 82 1.42 10.42 11.56
N PHE A 83 1.60 11.08 10.42
CA PHE A 83 2.86 11.00 9.70
C PHE A 83 3.91 11.81 10.48
N ALA A 84 5.09 11.21 10.71
CA ALA A 84 6.22 11.90 11.33
C ALA A 84 6.78 13.01 10.43
N LYS A 85 6.63 12.86 9.11
CA LYS A 85 6.96 13.85 8.09
C LYS A 85 5.91 13.83 6.98
N PRO A 86 5.71 14.93 6.23
CA PRO A 86 4.81 14.94 5.08
C PRO A 86 5.15 13.78 4.12
N PRO A 87 4.16 12.96 3.69
CA PRO A 87 4.40 11.91 2.71
C PRO A 87 5.00 12.45 1.42
N VAL A 88 5.94 11.70 0.83
CA VAL A 88 6.72 12.16 -0.32
C VAL A 88 6.46 11.30 -1.56
N LEU A 89 6.50 11.95 -2.72
CA LEU A 89 6.50 11.30 -4.03
C LEU A 89 7.91 10.79 -4.35
N CYS A 90 8.07 9.48 -4.47
CA CYS A 90 9.29 8.85 -4.95
C CYS A 90 9.20 8.62 -6.46
N HIS A 91 10.06 9.28 -7.22
CA HIS A 91 10.19 9.05 -8.66
C HIS A 91 10.82 7.68 -8.93
N LEU A 92 10.13 6.86 -9.72
CA LEU A 92 10.60 5.52 -10.06
C LEU A 92 11.27 5.52 -11.44
N PRO A 93 12.25 4.62 -11.67
CA PRO A 93 12.76 4.34 -13.02
C PRO A 93 11.60 4.15 -14.00
N ARG A 94 11.59 4.95 -15.07
CA ARG A 94 10.50 4.97 -16.05
C ARG A 94 10.49 3.69 -16.88
N GLY A 95 9.31 3.15 -17.11
CA GLY A 95 9.05 2.24 -18.22
C GLY A 95 8.81 3.02 -19.52
N ILE A 96 8.48 2.30 -20.59
CA ILE A 96 8.21 2.89 -21.91
C ILE A 96 6.91 3.71 -21.92
N ILE A 97 5.89 3.29 -21.15
CA ILE A 97 4.50 3.76 -21.31
C ILE A 97 4.04 4.73 -20.21
N VAL A 98 4.40 4.49 -18.93
CA VAL A 98 3.87 5.26 -17.80
C VAL A 98 4.99 5.68 -16.85
N LYS A 99 4.98 6.95 -16.44
CA LYS A 99 5.78 7.46 -15.32
C LYS A 99 5.13 7.00 -14.01
N ARG A 100 5.57 5.87 -13.47
CA ARG A 100 5.12 5.41 -12.14
C ARG A 100 5.83 6.18 -11.04
N THR A 101 5.12 6.37 -9.94
CA THR A 101 5.63 6.94 -8.69
C THR A 101 5.23 6.03 -7.54
N ALA A 102 5.90 6.17 -6.40
CA ALA A 102 5.47 5.58 -5.14
C ALA A 102 5.23 6.69 -4.11
N GLN A 103 4.27 6.49 -3.21
CA GLN A 103 4.08 7.35 -2.05
C GLN A 103 4.83 6.73 -0.88
N VAL A 104 5.85 7.43 -0.38
CA VAL A 104 6.65 7.01 0.78
C VAL A 104 6.17 7.80 1.99
N LEU A 105 5.82 7.09 3.05
CA LEU A 105 5.30 7.62 4.31
C LEU A 105 6.30 7.31 5.43
N ASP A 106 6.54 8.30 6.29
CA ASP A 106 7.38 8.18 7.47
C ASP A 106 6.49 8.21 8.71
N PHE A 107 6.45 7.11 9.48
CA PHE A 107 5.76 7.02 10.77
C PHE A 107 6.72 7.11 11.96
N GLY A 108 7.96 7.55 11.73
CA GLY A 108 9.03 7.66 12.72
C GLY A 108 9.71 6.32 13.00
N LEU A 109 8.95 5.33 13.46
CA LEU A 109 9.47 3.99 13.79
C LEU A 109 9.67 3.08 12.58
N PHE A 110 8.91 3.32 11.52
CA PHE A 110 9.00 2.56 10.27
C PHE A 110 8.63 3.44 9.07
N SER A 111 9.12 3.04 7.90
CA SER A 111 8.68 3.60 6.63
C SER A 111 7.66 2.70 5.96
N LEU A 112 6.66 3.28 5.33
CA LEU A 112 5.68 2.59 4.50
C LEU A 112 5.76 3.13 3.08
N ALA A 113 5.80 2.26 2.08
CA ALA A 113 5.71 2.64 0.68
C ALA A 113 4.43 2.07 0.07
N ASN A 114 3.54 2.96 -0.34
CA ASN A 114 2.37 2.64 -1.17
C ASN A 114 2.79 2.65 -2.64
N VAL A 115 2.68 1.51 -3.32
CA VAL A 115 3.21 1.33 -4.67
C VAL A 115 2.14 0.92 -5.68
N HIS A 116 2.24 1.47 -6.88
CA HIS A 116 1.62 0.95 -8.08
C HIS A 116 2.71 0.83 -9.16
N LEU A 117 3.32 -0.35 -9.22
CA LEU A 117 4.54 -0.56 -10.01
C LEU A 117 4.23 -0.77 -11.50
N SER A 118 5.27 -0.64 -12.32
CA SER A 118 5.18 -0.94 -13.74
C SER A 118 5.13 -2.45 -13.98
N HIS A 119 4.48 -2.85 -15.06
CA HIS A 119 4.53 -4.22 -15.56
C HIS A 119 5.96 -4.62 -15.90
N GLY A 120 6.33 -5.86 -15.54
CA GLY A 120 7.59 -6.48 -15.93
C GLY A 120 8.59 -6.67 -14.79
N GLN A 121 9.19 -7.86 -14.75
CA GLN A 121 9.97 -8.36 -13.62
C GLN A 121 11.21 -7.50 -13.30
N ILE A 122 11.99 -7.19 -14.32
CA ILE A 122 13.26 -6.47 -14.16
C ILE A 122 13.01 -5.01 -13.75
N LEU A 123 12.07 -4.35 -14.41
CA LEU A 123 11.75 -2.96 -14.12
C LEU A 123 11.19 -2.82 -12.70
N ASN A 124 10.23 -3.67 -12.33
CA ASN A 124 9.67 -3.70 -10.98
C ASN A 124 10.77 -3.80 -9.90
N ARG A 125 11.71 -4.75 -10.05
CA ARG A 125 12.84 -4.90 -9.11
C ARG A 125 13.71 -3.65 -9.01
N ARG A 126 13.96 -2.96 -10.13
CA ARG A 126 14.70 -1.68 -10.13
C ARG A 126 13.92 -0.56 -9.44
N GLN A 127 12.61 -0.53 -9.62
CA GLN A 127 11.72 0.42 -8.95
C GLN A 127 11.73 0.19 -7.44
N LEU A 128 11.58 -1.06 -6.99
CA LEU A 128 11.68 -1.43 -5.58
C LEU A 128 13.03 -1.03 -4.96
N ARG A 129 14.15 -1.34 -5.62
CA ARG A 129 15.49 -0.92 -5.15
C ARG A 129 15.65 0.60 -5.07
N THR A 130 14.92 1.36 -5.87
CA THR A 130 14.93 2.83 -5.80
C THR A 130 14.17 3.31 -4.57
N ILE A 131 12.99 2.73 -4.31
CA ILE A 131 12.17 3.03 -3.14
C ILE A 131 12.95 2.79 -1.84
N THR A 132 13.66 1.66 -1.73
CA THR A 132 14.36 1.28 -0.50
C THR A 132 15.47 2.24 -0.06
N LYS A 133 15.96 3.12 -0.95
CA LYS A 133 17.01 4.10 -0.60
C LYS A 133 16.52 5.21 0.33
N ASN A 134 15.20 5.43 0.39
CA ASN A 134 14.57 6.49 1.17
C ASN A 134 13.73 5.94 2.33
N MET A 135 14.03 4.73 2.80
CA MET A 135 13.27 4.05 3.84
C MET A 135 14.14 3.71 5.04
N HIS A 136 13.54 3.76 6.23
CA HIS A 136 14.10 3.24 7.47
C HIS A 136 14.44 1.75 7.36
N TYR A 137 15.19 1.21 8.33
CA TYR A 137 15.44 -0.23 8.39
C TYR A 137 14.11 -1.00 8.52
N ASN A 138 13.28 -0.63 9.49
CA ASN A 138 11.91 -1.09 9.64
C ASN A 138 11.07 -0.51 8.50
N ALA A 139 10.71 -1.36 7.53
CA ALA A 139 10.13 -0.92 6.28
C ALA A 139 9.06 -1.88 5.79
N VAL A 140 8.00 -1.32 5.23
CA VAL A 140 6.92 -2.02 4.55
C VAL A 140 6.75 -1.46 3.15
N ILE A 141 6.73 -2.30 2.11
CA ILE A 141 6.38 -1.92 0.74
C ILE A 141 5.15 -2.71 0.33
N MET A 142 4.04 -2.03 0.07
CA MET A 142 2.74 -2.68 -0.13
C MET A 142 1.93 -1.97 -1.22
N GLY A 143 1.21 -2.76 -2.02
CA GLY A 143 0.45 -2.24 -3.16
C GLY A 143 0.38 -3.21 -4.32
N ASP A 144 0.01 -2.69 -5.49
CA ASP A 144 -0.04 -3.42 -6.74
C ASP A 144 1.36 -3.45 -7.39
N PHE A 145 1.93 -4.65 -7.50
CA PHE A 145 3.25 -4.84 -8.06
C PHE A 145 3.19 -5.06 -9.58
N ASN A 146 2.03 -5.35 -10.18
CA ASN A 146 1.95 -5.77 -11.58
C ASN A 146 2.97 -6.89 -11.92
N LEU A 147 3.18 -7.80 -10.96
CA LEU A 147 4.22 -8.82 -10.98
C LEU A 147 3.66 -10.21 -10.65
N VAL A 148 3.92 -11.17 -11.54
CA VAL A 148 3.68 -12.60 -11.31
C VAL A 148 4.97 -13.26 -10.81
N GLY A 149 4.87 -14.22 -9.87
CA GLY A 149 6.05 -14.92 -9.35
C GLY A 149 6.78 -14.19 -8.21
N PRO A 150 8.03 -14.57 -7.86
CA PRO A 150 8.75 -14.04 -6.71
C PRO A 150 9.38 -12.66 -6.99
N VAL A 151 9.26 -11.75 -6.02
CA VAL A 151 9.78 -10.38 -6.13
C VAL A 151 11.32 -10.34 -6.03
N LEU A 152 11.91 -11.11 -5.11
CA LEU A 152 13.36 -11.20 -4.87
C LEU A 152 14.02 -9.83 -4.62
N LEU A 153 13.53 -9.11 -3.60
CA LEU A 153 14.13 -7.87 -3.11
C LEU A 153 15.07 -8.18 -1.92
N PRO A 154 16.39 -7.94 -2.02
CA PRO A 154 17.32 -8.25 -0.94
C PRO A 154 16.95 -7.58 0.39
N GLY A 155 16.99 -8.35 1.48
CA GLY A 155 16.65 -7.88 2.83
C GLY A 155 15.15 -7.72 3.10
N PHE A 156 14.28 -8.01 2.14
CA PHE A 156 12.83 -7.96 2.30
C PHE A 156 12.19 -9.33 2.15
N GLN A 157 11.18 -9.61 2.96
CA GLN A 157 10.38 -10.83 2.93
C GLN A 157 9.00 -10.55 2.33
N ASP A 158 8.51 -11.42 1.45
CA ASP A 158 7.14 -11.35 0.93
C ASP A 158 6.16 -11.99 1.93
N VAL A 159 5.52 -11.13 2.71
CA VAL A 159 4.63 -11.46 3.82
C VAL A 159 3.15 -11.27 3.48
N GLY A 160 2.82 -10.76 2.31
CA GLY A 160 1.43 -10.60 1.87
C GLY A 160 0.69 -11.94 1.71
N PRO A 161 -0.64 -11.90 1.55
CA PRO A 161 -1.47 -13.10 1.34
C PRO A 161 -0.98 -13.90 0.14
N ARG A 162 -1.18 -15.22 0.14
CA ARG A 162 -0.81 -16.10 -1.00
C ARG A 162 -1.94 -16.25 -2.02
N GLU A 163 -3.13 -15.79 -1.66
CA GLU A 163 -4.34 -15.81 -2.46
C GLU A 163 -4.21 -14.95 -3.71
N LYS A 164 -5.04 -15.27 -4.71
CA LYS A 164 -5.20 -14.45 -5.92
C LYS A 164 -5.92 -13.16 -5.55
N THR A 165 -5.39 -12.04 -6.04
CA THR A 165 -5.85 -10.69 -5.70
C THR A 165 -6.49 -9.99 -6.89
N HIS A 166 -6.09 -10.31 -8.12
CA HIS A 166 -6.59 -9.69 -9.35
C HIS A 166 -7.20 -10.73 -10.29
N ARG A 167 -8.15 -10.31 -11.14
CA ARG A 167 -8.65 -11.11 -12.28
C ARG A 167 -8.33 -10.41 -13.59
N MET A 168 -7.30 -10.90 -14.28
CA MET A 168 -6.97 -10.39 -15.61
C MET A 168 -8.03 -10.82 -16.62
N LEU A 169 -8.66 -9.82 -17.27
CA LEU A 169 -9.72 -10.01 -18.27
C LEU A 169 -10.85 -10.92 -17.75
N ASP A 170 -11.16 -10.84 -16.46
CA ASP A 170 -12.13 -11.68 -15.74
C ASP A 170 -11.90 -13.20 -15.78
N ARG A 171 -10.78 -13.66 -16.35
CA ARG A 171 -10.54 -15.08 -16.61
C ARG A 171 -9.36 -15.66 -15.85
N VAL A 172 -8.26 -14.92 -15.77
CA VAL A 172 -7.01 -15.44 -15.19
C VAL A 172 -6.77 -14.81 -13.83
N PRO A 173 -6.93 -15.58 -12.74
CA PRO A 173 -6.71 -15.03 -11.41
C PRO A 173 -5.22 -14.98 -11.10
N LEU A 174 -4.73 -13.79 -10.74
CA LEU A 174 -3.32 -13.50 -10.48
C LEU A 174 -3.14 -12.93 -9.07
N ARG A 175 -1.95 -13.13 -8.50
CA ARG A 175 -1.51 -12.48 -7.26
C ARG A 175 -0.58 -11.33 -7.63
N LEU A 176 -1.15 -10.13 -7.73
CA LEU A 176 -0.42 -8.93 -8.14
C LEU A 176 -0.15 -8.00 -6.96
N ASP A 177 -1.06 -7.97 -5.99
CA ASP A 177 -0.96 -7.16 -4.78
C ASP A 177 -0.11 -7.88 -3.75
N ARG A 178 0.87 -7.17 -3.19
CA ARG A 178 1.90 -7.75 -2.31
C ARG A 178 2.20 -6.84 -1.14
N CYS A 179 2.77 -7.45 -0.10
CA CYS A 179 3.33 -6.77 1.04
C CYS A 179 4.73 -7.35 1.29
N LEU A 180 5.74 -6.49 1.23
CA LEU A 180 7.12 -6.82 1.56
C LEU A 180 7.52 -6.12 2.85
N THR A 181 8.22 -6.82 3.74
CA THR A 181 8.73 -6.22 5.00
C THR A 181 10.22 -6.44 5.20
N ARG A 182 10.85 -5.50 5.92
CA ARG A 182 12.20 -5.61 6.49
C ARG A 182 12.13 -5.11 7.94
N GLY A 183 12.73 -5.85 8.88
CA GLY A 183 12.69 -5.49 10.32
C GLY A 183 11.30 -5.54 10.97
N ILE A 184 10.29 -6.05 10.26
CA ILE A 184 8.88 -6.08 10.70
C ILE A 184 8.34 -7.48 10.46
N ASN A 185 7.72 -8.05 11.50
CA ASN A 185 7.19 -9.40 11.51
C ASN A 185 5.70 -9.41 11.16
N ARG A 186 5.31 -10.43 10.38
CA ARG A 186 3.91 -10.68 10.05
C ARG A 186 3.26 -11.53 11.13
N LEU A 187 2.09 -11.08 11.58
CA LEU A 187 1.18 -11.88 12.42
C LEU A 187 0.16 -12.60 11.56
N GLU A 188 -0.47 -11.89 10.62
CA GLU A 188 -1.55 -12.43 9.78
C GLU A 188 -1.52 -11.77 8.41
N ALA A 189 -1.95 -12.49 7.37
CA ALA A 189 -2.23 -11.93 6.06
C ALA A 189 -3.30 -12.73 5.33
N HIS A 190 -4.29 -12.04 4.77
CA HIS A 190 -5.34 -12.65 3.95
C HIS A 190 -5.84 -11.65 2.89
N ALA A 191 -6.37 -12.15 1.79
CA ALA A 191 -7.10 -11.33 0.81
C ALA A 191 -8.58 -11.24 1.20
N LEU A 192 -9.14 -10.03 1.19
CA LEU A 192 -10.54 -9.78 1.53
C LEU A 192 -11.47 -10.18 0.38
N PRO A 193 -12.80 -10.26 0.59
CA PRO A 193 -13.77 -10.39 -0.49
C PRO A 193 -13.59 -9.31 -1.56
N ARG A 194 -14.08 -9.59 -2.77
CA ARG A 194 -14.11 -8.58 -3.83
C ARG A 194 -15.25 -7.59 -3.56
N PHE A 195 -14.95 -6.31 -3.76
CA PHE A 195 -15.91 -5.20 -3.75
C PHE A 195 -15.92 -4.56 -5.16
N GLY A 196 -16.14 -3.26 -5.30
CA GLY A 196 -16.23 -2.57 -6.59
C GLY A 196 -14.97 -2.56 -7.48
N SER A 197 -13.92 -3.34 -7.19
CA SER A 197 -12.67 -3.38 -7.97
C SER A 197 -12.36 -4.78 -8.51
N ASP A 198 -11.66 -4.84 -9.64
CA ASP A 198 -11.09 -6.08 -10.19
C ASP A 198 -9.99 -6.68 -9.28
N HIS A 199 -9.37 -5.82 -8.46
CA HIS A 199 -8.52 -6.20 -7.34
C HIS A 199 -9.32 -6.43 -6.04
N ARG A 200 -8.90 -7.44 -5.29
CA ARG A 200 -9.31 -7.69 -3.90
C ARG A 200 -8.39 -6.88 -2.98
N PRO A 201 -8.92 -6.22 -1.95
CA PRO A 201 -8.07 -5.64 -0.92
C PRO A 201 -7.26 -6.76 -0.23
N ILE A 202 -6.03 -6.46 0.16
CA ILE A 202 -5.21 -7.35 0.97
C ILE A 202 -5.05 -6.76 2.37
N SER A 203 -5.25 -7.57 3.40
CA SER A 203 -5.10 -7.21 4.81
C SER A 203 -3.87 -7.90 5.38
N VAL A 204 -3.01 -7.14 6.06
CA VAL A 204 -1.79 -7.66 6.70
C VAL A 204 -1.65 -7.05 8.09
N SER A 205 -1.60 -7.91 9.10
CA SER A 205 -1.34 -7.55 10.50
C SER A 205 0.15 -7.72 10.79
N LEU A 206 0.80 -6.68 11.30
CA LEU A 206 2.25 -6.57 11.46
C LEU A 206 2.61 -6.17 12.90
N THR A 207 3.83 -6.50 13.32
CA THR A 207 4.44 -5.98 14.55
C THR A 207 5.90 -5.61 14.29
N ILE A 208 6.32 -4.48 14.86
CA ILE A 208 7.74 -4.15 14.97
C ILE A 208 8.29 -4.97 16.13
N THR A 209 9.48 -5.54 15.98
CA THR A 209 10.14 -6.27 17.07
C THR A 209 11.23 -5.36 17.64
N PRO A 210 11.42 -5.32 18.97
CA PRO A 210 12.49 -4.55 19.59
C PRO A 210 13.88 -4.85 19.03
#